data_AF-A0A6G0LFL1-F1
#
_entry.id   AF-A0A6G0LFL1-F1
#
_cell.length_a   1.000
_cell.length_b   1.000
_cell.length_c   1.000
_cell.angle_alpha   90.00
_cell.angle_beta   90.00
_cell.angle_gamma   90.00
#
_symmetry.space_group_name_H-M   'P 1'
#
loop_
_entity.id
_entity.type
_entity.pdbx_description
1 polymer ?
#
loop_
_entity_poly.entity_id
_entity_poly.type
_entity_poly.pdbx_seq_one_letter_code
_entity_poly.pdbx_strand_id
1 'polypeptide(L)'
;MQEVRSIFGLLWQLHANGLVHGDPRPPNVILYEERPLWIDHVEVQEASPHLREIDVEILTRSILSISRTVLLDPALKQLIDNYAKSATQEDMNLLAEEVYQCLVISN
;
A
#
# COMPACT_ATOMS: atom_id res chain seq x y z
N MET A 1 -8.16 -12.08 1.37
CA MET A 1 -8.15 -11.42 0.05
C MET A 1 -8.87 -10.08 0.08
N GLN A 2 -10.14 -10.05 0.51
CA GLN A 2 -10.98 -8.83 0.51
C GLN A 2 -10.34 -7.68 1.30
N GLU A 3 -9.87 -7.94 2.53
CA GLU A 3 -9.29 -6.91 3.41
C GLU A 3 -8.01 -6.28 2.83
N VAL A 4 -7.08 -7.11 2.33
CA VAL A 4 -5.85 -6.64 1.67
C VAL A 4 -6.21 -5.74 0.49
N ARG A 5 -7.07 -6.21 -0.41
CA ARG A 5 -7.54 -5.41 -1.55
C ARG A 5 -8.22 -4.10 -1.11
N SER A 6 -9.02 -4.12 -0.05
CA SER A 6 -9.68 -2.92 0.48
C SER A 6 -8.67 -1.88 0.98
N ILE A 7 -7.64 -2.29 1.73
CA ILE A 7 -6.63 -1.36 2.26
C ILE A 7 -5.78 -0.78 1.12
N PHE A 8 -5.31 -1.60 0.18
CA PHE A 8 -4.59 -1.12 -1.00
C PHE A 8 -5.47 -0.20 -1.88
N GLY A 9 -6.76 -0.51 -2.01
CA GLY A 9 -7.73 0.34 -2.70
C GLY A 9 -7.89 1.71 -2.02
N LEU A 10 -7.91 1.76 -0.70
CA LEU A 10 -7.96 3.02 0.06
C LEU A 10 -6.68 3.84 -0.14
N LEU A 11 -5.51 3.21 -0.17
CA LEU A 11 -4.25 3.89 -0.49
C LEU A 11 -4.24 4.43 -1.91
N TRP A 12 -4.75 3.67 -2.89
CA TRP A 12 -4.90 4.16 -4.26
C TRP A 12 -5.80 5.38 -4.34
N GLN A 13 -6.93 5.42 -3.63
CA GLN A 13 -7.81 6.58 -3.61
C GLN A 13 -7.10 7.83 -3.08
N LEU A 14 -6.25 7.68 -2.08
CA LEU A 14 -5.43 8.79 -1.57
C LEU A 14 -4.48 9.32 -2.66
N HIS A 15 -3.73 8.41 -3.30
CA HIS A 15 -2.82 8.76 -4.40
C HIS A 15 -3.54 9.36 -5.62
N ALA A 16 -4.74 8.88 -5.96
CA ALA A 16 -5.55 9.40 -7.05
C ALA A 16 -6.03 10.85 -6.80
N ASN A 17 -6.10 11.26 -5.52
CA ASN A 17 -6.35 12.64 -5.13
C ASN A 17 -5.07 13.48 -5.01
N GLY A 18 -3.93 12.96 -5.48
CA GLY A 18 -2.65 13.67 -5.46
C GLY A 18 -1.99 13.76 -4.09
N LEU A 19 -2.40 12.90 -3.13
CA LEU A 19 -1.90 12.90 -1.76
C LEU A 19 -1.16 11.61 -1.45
N VAL A 20 -0.17 11.68 -0.56
CA VAL A 20 0.45 10.50 0.09
C VAL A 20 0.17 10.51 1.59
N HIS A 21 0.24 9.35 2.22
CA HIS A 21 0.02 9.16 3.65
C HIS A 21 1.29 9.39 4.46
N GLY A 22 2.44 8.91 3.97
CA GLY A 22 3.74 8.92 4.66
C GLY A 22 3.96 7.75 5.62
N ASP A 23 2.87 7.10 6.08
CA ASP A 23 2.94 5.91 6.95
C ASP A 23 1.67 5.03 6.84
N PRO A 24 1.33 4.50 5.66
CA PRO A 24 0.07 3.77 5.44
C PRO A 24 0.13 2.34 5.98
N ARG A 25 0.23 2.17 7.30
CA ARG A 25 0.20 0.85 7.96
C ARG A 25 -1.23 0.48 8.35
N PRO A 26 -1.61 -0.81 8.42
CA PRO A 26 -2.95 -1.23 8.82
C PRO A 26 -3.47 -0.60 10.14
N PRO A 27 -2.64 -0.37 11.19
CA PRO A 27 -3.08 0.35 12.38
C PRO A 27 -3.56 1.79 12.15
N ASN A 28 -3.19 2.40 11.02
CA ASN A 28 -3.61 3.75 10.62
C ASN A 28 -4.88 3.74 9.75
N VAL A 29 -5.56 2.59 9.65
CA VAL A 29 -6.92 2.49 9.09
C VAL A 29 -7.92 2.30 10.23
N ILE A 30 -8.94 3.15 10.29
CA ILE A 30 -10.07 2.98 11.21
C ILE A 30 -11.35 2.66 10.43
N LEU A 31 -12.31 2.03 11.11
CA LEU A 31 -13.68 1.91 10.63
C LEU A 31 -14.52 3.04 11.25
N TYR A 32 -15.01 3.93 10.42
CA TYR A 32 -15.99 4.95 10.81
C TYR A 32 -17.27 4.72 10.01
N GLU A 33 -18.39 4.43 10.69
CA GLU A 33 -19.66 4.11 10.04
C GLU A 33 -19.52 3.00 8.97
N GLU A 34 -18.79 1.93 9.30
CA GLU A 34 -18.47 0.79 8.41
C GLU A 34 -17.57 1.15 7.20
N ARG A 35 -17.08 2.38 7.10
CA ARG A 35 -16.18 2.82 6.03
C ARG A 35 -14.74 2.87 6.54
N PRO A 36 -13.77 2.27 5.81
CA PRO A 36 -12.37 2.37 6.15
C PRO A 36 -11.84 3.76 5.81
N LEU A 37 -11.14 4.40 6.75
CA LEU A 37 -10.53 5.73 6.59
C LEU A 37 -9.09 5.72 7.08
N TRP A 38 -8.22 6.43 6.36
CA TRP A 38 -6.85 6.73 6.81
C TRP A 38 -6.88 7.77 7.94
N ILE A 39 -6.02 7.57 8.93
CA ILE A 39 -5.73 8.52 10.02
C ILE A 39 -4.23 8.75 10.13
N ASP A 40 -3.81 9.68 10.99
CA ASP A 40 -2.39 9.92 11.27
C ASP A 40 -1.57 10.32 10.03
N HIS A 41 -2.08 11.34 9.32
CA HIS A 41 -1.32 11.98 8.25
C HIS A 41 -0.16 12.77 8.86
N VAL A 42 1.06 12.24 8.71
CA VAL A 42 2.27 12.85 9.25
C VAL A 42 2.50 14.22 8.60
N GLU A 43 2.30 14.33 7.28
CA GLU A 43 2.30 15.55 6.48
C GLU A 43 1.56 15.28 5.17
N VAL A 44 0.61 16.14 4.80
CA VAL A 44 -0.05 16.03 3.49
C VAL A 44 0.92 16.53 2.43
N GLN A 45 1.68 15.62 1.83
CA GLN A 45 2.61 15.92 0.73
C GLN A 45 1.95 15.62 -0.62
N GLU A 46 2.30 16.40 -1.64
CA GLU A 46 1.87 16.12 -3.02
C GLU A 46 2.46 14.78 -3.48
N ALA A 47 1.61 13.93 -4.06
CA ALA A 47 2.01 12.62 -4.53
C ALA A 47 3.01 12.74 -5.69
N SER A 48 4.22 12.21 -5.48
CA SER A 48 5.20 11.97 -6.53
C SER A 48 5.39 10.47 -6.74
N PRO A 49 5.99 10.02 -7.86
CA PRO A 49 6.33 8.61 -8.03
C PRO A 49 7.13 8.03 -6.86
N HIS A 50 8.11 8.78 -6.37
CA HIS A 50 8.96 8.35 -5.26
C HIS A 50 8.20 8.23 -3.93
N LEU A 51 7.31 9.18 -3.63
CA LEU A 51 6.52 9.14 -2.39
C LEU A 51 5.46 8.03 -2.44
N ARG A 52 4.85 7.78 -3.60
CA ARG A 52 3.95 6.63 -3.82
C ARG A 52 4.67 5.30 -3.62
N GLU A 53 5.90 5.18 -4.13
CA GLU A 53 6.75 3.99 -3.93
C GLU A 53 6.96 3.72 -2.44
N ILE A 54 7.32 4.75 -1.67
CA ILE A 54 7.55 4.66 -0.22
C ILE A 54 6.28 4.21 0.51
N ASP A 55 5.14 4.85 0.25
CA ASP A 55 3.86 4.51 0.89
C ASP A 55 3.50 3.04 0.64
N VAL A 56 3.56 2.63 -0.62
CA VAL A 56 3.20 1.27 -1.01
C VAL A 56 4.19 0.24 -0.44
N GLU A 57 5.48 0.56 -0.38
CA GLU A 57 6.47 -0.29 0.27
C GLU A 57 6.23 -0.43 1.78
N ILE A 58 5.88 0.67 2.47
CA ILE A 58 5.53 0.66 3.90
C ILE A 58 4.31 -0.24 4.13
N LEU A 59 3.23 -0.05 3.37
CA LEU A 59 2.01 -0.85 3.50
C LEU A 59 2.30 -2.34 3.26
N THR A 60 2.99 -2.65 2.15
CA THR A 60 3.34 -4.01 1.75
C THR A 60 4.14 -4.72 2.83
N ARG A 61 5.21 -4.09 3.31
CA ARG A 61 6.05 -4.64 4.40
C ARG A 61 5.26 -4.83 5.68
N SER A 62 4.40 -3.88 6.03
CA SER A 62 3.61 -3.95 7.25
C SER A 62 2.60 -5.09 7.22
N ILE A 63 1.95 -5.34 6.08
CA ILE A 63 1.02 -6.46 5.92
C ILE A 63 1.77 -7.79 5.99
N LEU A 64 2.92 -7.91 5.31
CA LEU A 64 3.73 -9.12 5.30
C LEU A 64 4.59 -9.32 6.55
N SER A 65 4.55 -8.40 7.51
CA SER A 65 5.41 -8.41 8.70
C SER A 65 6.92 -8.49 8.38
N ILE A 66 7.35 -7.85 7.29
CA ILE A 66 8.75 -7.83 6.83
C ILE A 66 9.48 -6.60 7.40
N SER A 67 10.61 -6.83 8.07
CA SER A 67 11.49 -5.74 8.54
C SER A 67 12.04 -4.89 7.39
N ARG A 68 12.23 -3.59 7.62
CA ARG A 68 12.88 -2.66 6.67
C ARG A 68 14.31 -3.08 6.29
N THR A 69 14.98 -3.85 7.15
CA THR A 69 16.35 -4.35 6.91
C THR A 69 16.39 -5.55 5.96
N VAL A 70 15.24 -6.16 5.67
CA VAL A 70 15.13 -7.32 4.78
C VAL A 70 14.77 -6.84 3.38
N LEU A 71 15.45 -7.36 2.37
CA LEU A 71 15.12 -7.08 0.98
C LEU A 71 13.77 -7.70 0.63
N LEU A 72 12.92 -6.95 -0.07
CA LEU A 72 11.70 -7.50 -0.63
C LEU A 72 12.02 -8.47 -1.77
N ASP A 73 11.12 -9.41 -1.99
CA ASP A 73 11.16 -10.25 -3.18
C ASP A 73 11.23 -9.36 -4.45
N PRO A 74 12.11 -9.66 -5.41
CA PRO A 74 12.27 -8.84 -6.62
C PRO A 74 10.98 -8.68 -7.43
N ALA A 75 10.12 -9.69 -7.50
CA ALA A 75 8.84 -9.60 -8.21
C ALA A 75 7.91 -8.61 -7.50
N LEU A 76 7.87 -8.65 -6.17
CA LEU A 76 7.09 -7.70 -5.37
C LEU A 76 7.63 -6.27 -5.52
N LYS A 77 8.95 -6.08 -5.48
CA LYS A 77 9.57 -4.77 -5.72
C LYS A 77 9.23 -4.23 -7.12
N GLN A 78 9.22 -5.08 -8.14
CA GLN A 78 8.86 -4.69 -9.50
C GLN A 78 7.39 -4.22 -9.60
N LEU A 79 6.46 -4.85 -8.88
CA LEU A 79 5.07 -4.42 -8.84
C LEU A 79 4.91 -3.06 -8.15
N ILE A 80 5.63 -2.83 -7.06
CA ILE A 80 5.70 -1.52 -6.38
C ILE A 80 6.22 -0.45 -7.36
N ASP A 81 7.28 -0.75 -8.11
CA ASP A 81 7.88 0.19 -9.07
C ASP A 81 6.96 0.50 -10.25
N ASN A 82 6.17 -0.47 -10.71
CA ASN A 82 5.18 -0.27 -11.76
C ASN A 82 4.08 0.68 -11.27
N TYR A 83 3.52 0.40 -10.10
CA TYR A 83 2.51 1.25 -9.49
C TYR A 83 3.01 2.67 -9.22
N ALA A 84 4.23 2.81 -8.69
CA ALA A 84 4.84 4.10 -8.42
C ALA A 84 4.94 4.98 -9.68
N LYS A 85 5.12 4.38 -10.85
CA LYS A 85 5.16 5.11 -12.13
C LYS A 85 3.75 5.46 -12.62
N SER A 86 2.83 4.50 -12.64
CA SER A 86 1.54 4.63 -13.32
C SER A 86 0.40 5.16 -12.43
N ALA A 87 0.39 4.84 -11.13
CA ALA A 87 -0.73 4.99 -10.18
C ALA A 87 -2.08 4.46 -10.68
N THR A 88 -2.10 3.46 -11.56
CA THR A 88 -3.36 2.87 -12.01
C THR A 88 -4.00 2.01 -10.93
N GLN A 89 -5.32 1.86 -11.00
CA GLN A 89 -6.03 0.96 -10.09
C GLN A 89 -5.68 -0.50 -10.38
N GLU A 90 -5.43 -0.83 -11.64
CA GLU A 90 -4.99 -2.14 -12.11
C GLU A 90 -3.67 -2.56 -11.47
N ASP A 91 -2.65 -1.68 -11.48
CA ASP A 91 -1.36 -1.98 -10.86
C ASP A 91 -1.50 -2.18 -9.35
N MET A 92 -2.36 -1.38 -8.70
CA MET A 92 -2.65 -1.55 -7.28
C MET A 92 -3.33 -2.89 -6.97
N ASN A 93 -4.29 -3.29 -7.81
CA ASN A 93 -4.99 -4.57 -7.66
C ASN A 93 -4.04 -5.76 -7.84
N LEU A 94 -3.12 -5.68 -8.81
CA LEU A 94 -2.09 -6.71 -9.03
C LEU A 94 -1.17 -6.82 -7.80
N LEU A 95 -0.74 -5.69 -7.24
CA LEU A 95 0.08 -5.70 -6.04
C LEU A 95 -0.67 -6.25 -4.83
N ALA A 96 -1.93 -5.86 -4.62
CA ALA A 96 -2.75 -6.38 -3.53
C ALA A 96 -2.97 -7.90 -3.63
N GLU A 97 -3.11 -8.42 -4.85
CA GLU A 97 -3.19 -9.86 -5.10
C GLU A 97 -1.89 -10.56 -4.73
N GLU A 98 -0.75 -10.07 -5.21
CA GLU A 98 0.57 -10.67 -4.92
C GLU A 98 0.85 -10.69 -3.41
N VAL A 99 0.60 -9.57 -2.71
CA VAL A 99 0.76 -9.48 -1.25
C VAL A 99 -0.14 -10.49 -0.54
N TYR A 100 -1.37 -10.67 -1.01
CA TYR A 100 -2.26 -11.68 -0.45
C TYR A 100 -1.72 -13.11 -0.69
N GLN A 101 -1.19 -13.42 -1.87
CA GLN A 101 -0.60 -14.73 -2.14
C GLN A 101 0.62 -14.99 -1.24
N CYS A 102 1.49 -13.99 -1.02
CA CYS A 102 2.61 -14.11 -0.09
C CYS A 102 2.15 -14.42 1.35
N LEU A 103 1.05 -13.83 1.82
CA LEU A 103 0.47 -14.14 3.13
C LEU A 103 -0.03 -15.58 3.22
N VAL A 104 -0.69 -16.08 2.18
CA VAL A 104 -1.24 -17.44 2.15
C VAL A 104 -0.12 -18.48 2.14
N ILE A 105 0.98 -18.21 1.43
CA ILE A 105 2.14 -19.12 1.38
C ILE A 105 2.91 -19.14 2.71
N SER A 106 2.89 -18.04 3.46
CA SER A 106 3.63 -17.88 4.72
C SER A 106 2.90 -18.42 5.95
N ASN A 107 1.62 -18.80 5.82
CA ASN A 107 0.77 -19.37 6.89
C ASN A 107 0.55 -20.87 6.67
#